data_AF-A0A1H3IFW3-F1
#
_entry.id   AF-A0A1H3IFW3-F1
#
_cell.length_a   1.000
_cell.length_b   1.000
_cell.length_c   1.000
_cell.angle_alpha   90.00
_cell.angle_beta   90.00
_cell.angle_gamma   90.00
#
_symmetry.space_group_name_H-M   'P 1'
#
loop_
_entity.id
_entity.type
_entity.pdbx_description
1 polymer ?
#
loop_
_entity_poly.entity_id
_entity_poly.type
_entity_poly.pdbx_seq_one_letter_code
_entity_poly.pdbx_strand_id
1 'polypeptide(L)'
;MCEAEDAFVGAVLHMAVPTAKGALDLVHDDDLADLLNQRIVTVARVLVAEGVAPDPVAVFARARAHGVVTGVDATKALGMKLGDVYGSVPTPASWRYYGLAVIDEALRRRCIAMGTRVMQAAEGCPLDVLIDVLDAECRVVRRLHDRRLAAATPPRLKAVGA
;
A
#
# COMPACT_ATOMS: atom_id res chain seq x y z
N MET A 1 -19.16 0.29 5.41
CA MET A 1 -18.32 1.41 4.95
C MET A 1 -17.03 0.79 4.46
N CYS A 2 -16.68 0.95 3.19
CA CYS A 2 -15.47 0.34 2.64
C CYS A 2 -14.25 1.01 3.29
N GLU A 3 -13.36 0.23 3.89
CA GLU A 3 -12.13 0.73 4.48
C GLU A 3 -11.22 1.31 3.39
N ALA A 4 -10.40 2.30 3.73
CA ALA A 4 -9.57 2.99 2.76
C ALA A 4 -8.61 2.04 2.01
N GLU A 5 -8.12 1.00 2.68
CA GLU A 5 -7.27 -0.04 2.08
C GLU A 5 -8.03 -0.81 0.98
N ASP A 6 -9.23 -1.28 1.29
CA ASP A 6 -10.06 -2.03 0.35
C ASP A 6 -10.47 -1.17 -0.86
N ALA A 7 -10.82 0.10 -0.62
CA ALA A 7 -11.14 1.04 -1.69
C ALA A 7 -9.92 1.35 -2.57
N PHE A 8 -8.73 1.47 -1.99
CA PHE A 8 -7.49 1.68 -2.74
C PHE A 8 -7.12 0.46 -3.59
N VAL A 9 -7.10 -0.73 -2.98
CA VAL A 9 -6.80 -1.99 -3.69
C VAL A 9 -7.82 -2.21 -4.80
N GLY A 10 -9.11 -2.08 -4.49
CA GLY A 10 -10.18 -2.14 -5.48
C GLY A 10 -9.93 -1.20 -6.64
N ALA A 11 -9.62 0.08 -6.37
CA ALA A 11 -9.32 1.05 -7.41
C ALA A 11 -8.16 0.62 -8.32
N VAL A 12 -7.05 0.13 -7.76
CA VAL A 12 -5.87 -0.33 -8.52
C VAL A 12 -6.26 -1.44 -9.51
N LEU A 13 -7.14 -2.36 -9.12
CA LEU A 13 -7.58 -3.48 -9.95
C LEU A 13 -8.41 -3.04 -11.19
N HIS A 14 -8.90 -1.80 -11.23
CA HIS A 14 -9.62 -1.22 -12.38
C HIS A 14 -8.69 -0.46 -13.35
N MET A 15 -7.39 -0.31 -13.03
CA MET A 15 -6.51 0.61 -13.75
C MET A 15 -5.72 -0.04 -14.88
N ALA A 16 -5.49 0.75 -15.93
CA ALA A 16 -4.43 0.48 -16.89
C ALA A 16 -3.04 0.65 -16.25
N VAL A 17 -2.04 -0.02 -16.84
CA VAL A 17 -0.64 -0.07 -16.35
C VAL A 17 -0.07 1.30 -15.94
N PRO A 18 -0.18 2.39 -16.74
CA PRO A 18 0.44 3.65 -16.37
C PRO A 18 -0.15 4.26 -15.09
N THR A 19 -1.47 4.17 -14.93
CA THR A 19 -2.17 4.70 -13.76
C THR A 19 -1.94 3.81 -12.54
N ALA A 20 -1.99 2.49 -12.73
CA ALA A 20 -1.70 1.51 -11.67
C ALA A 20 -0.28 1.71 -11.14
N LYS A 21 0.71 1.96 -12.01
CA LYS A 21 2.08 2.29 -11.60
C LYS A 21 2.12 3.51 -10.69
N GLY A 22 1.49 4.61 -11.09
CA GLY A 22 1.43 5.83 -10.26
C GLY A 22 0.73 5.61 -8.91
N ALA A 23 -0.29 4.76 -8.85
CA ALA A 23 -0.95 4.39 -7.61
C ALA A 23 -0.06 3.52 -6.70
N LEU A 24 0.62 2.53 -7.26
CA LEU A 24 1.51 1.63 -6.54
C LEU A 24 2.83 2.31 -6.13
N ASP A 25 3.25 3.37 -6.80
CA ASP A 25 4.39 4.19 -6.35
C ASP A 25 4.01 5.08 -5.14
N LEU A 26 2.71 5.36 -4.96
CA LEU A 26 2.21 6.11 -3.81
C LEU A 26 2.08 5.23 -2.56
N VAL A 27 1.43 4.08 -2.69
CA VAL A 27 1.17 3.15 -1.58
C VAL A 27 2.02 1.90 -1.75
N HIS A 28 2.83 1.61 -0.74
CA HIS A 28 3.63 0.39 -0.67
C HIS A 28 2.86 -0.72 0.06
N ASP A 29 3.29 -1.95 -0.13
CA ASP A 29 2.77 -3.12 0.59
C ASP A 29 2.85 -2.93 2.11
N ASP A 30 3.98 -2.46 2.64
CA ASP A 30 4.14 -2.19 4.08
C ASP A 30 3.20 -1.11 4.66
N ASP A 31 2.52 -0.33 3.80
CA ASP A 31 1.55 0.69 4.23
C ASP A 31 0.16 0.09 4.51
N LEU A 32 -0.07 -1.18 4.18
CA LEU A 32 -1.36 -1.86 4.38
C LEU A 32 -1.33 -2.67 5.68
N ALA A 33 -2.42 -2.67 6.45
CA ALA A 33 -2.56 -3.51 7.63
C ALA A 33 -3.05 -4.92 7.26
N ASP A 34 -3.94 -5.03 6.28
CA ASP A 34 -4.49 -6.31 5.87
C ASP A 34 -3.49 -7.12 5.02
N LEU A 35 -3.14 -8.32 5.49
CA LEU A 35 -2.14 -9.17 4.85
C LEU A 35 -2.55 -9.64 3.45
N LEU A 36 -3.85 -9.79 3.16
CA LEU A 36 -4.30 -10.15 1.83
C LEU A 36 -4.17 -8.96 0.87
N ASN A 37 -4.52 -7.76 1.31
CA ASN A 37 -4.30 -6.52 0.56
C ASN A 37 -2.81 -6.30 0.27
N GLN A 38 -1.92 -6.55 1.24
CA GLN A 38 -0.47 -6.53 1.03
C GLN A 38 -0.08 -7.45 -0.13
N ARG A 39 -0.47 -8.72 -0.07
CA ARG A 39 -0.16 -9.72 -1.11
C ARG A 39 -0.71 -9.33 -2.48
N ILE A 40 -1.95 -8.80 -2.53
CA ILE A 40 -2.57 -8.31 -3.76
C ILE A 40 -1.72 -7.18 -4.36
N VAL A 41 -1.33 -6.19 -3.56
CA VAL A 41 -0.49 -5.06 -4.00
C VAL A 41 0.90 -5.51 -4.44
N THR A 42 1.53 -6.43 -3.72
CA THR A 42 2.82 -7.02 -4.12
C THR A 42 2.71 -7.68 -5.48
N VAL A 43 1.67 -8.50 -5.72
CA VAL A 43 1.44 -9.16 -7.01
C VAL A 43 1.12 -8.15 -8.12
N ALA A 44 0.26 -7.16 -7.84
CA ALA A 44 -0.07 -6.10 -8.78
C ALA A 44 1.17 -5.33 -9.24
N ARG A 45 2.12 -5.06 -8.33
CA ARG A 45 3.39 -4.39 -8.65
C ARG A 45 4.24 -5.22 -9.62
N VAL A 46 4.30 -6.54 -9.43
CA VAL A 46 5.01 -7.44 -10.36
C VAL A 46 4.35 -7.40 -11.74
N LEU A 47 3.02 -7.50 -11.82
CA LEU A 47 2.30 -7.44 -13.09
C LEU A 47 2.53 -6.11 -13.82
N VAL A 48 2.43 -4.98 -13.10
CA VAL A 48 2.65 -3.65 -13.66
C VAL A 48 4.09 -3.47 -14.14
N ALA A 49 5.08 -4.02 -13.42
CA ALA A 49 6.48 -3.99 -13.84
C ALA A 49 6.72 -4.77 -15.15
N GLU A 50 5.91 -5.80 -15.40
CA GLU A 50 5.91 -6.59 -16.64
C GLU A 50 5.01 -6.00 -17.75
N GLY A 51 4.37 -4.86 -17.50
CA GLY A 51 3.48 -4.22 -18.48
C GLY A 51 2.10 -4.87 -18.58
N VAL A 52 1.69 -5.65 -17.57
CA VAL A 52 0.37 -6.28 -17.49
C VAL A 52 -0.53 -5.48 -16.54
N ALA A 53 -1.76 -5.19 -16.98
CA ALA A 53 -2.74 -4.52 -16.12
C ALA A 53 -3.11 -5.45 -14.94
N PRO A 54 -3.15 -4.95 -13.70
CA PRO A 54 -3.38 -5.78 -12.53
C PRO A 54 -4.88 -6.03 -12.30
N ASP A 55 -5.61 -6.56 -13.28
CA ASP A 55 -7.01 -6.93 -13.08
C ASP A 55 -7.15 -8.13 -12.10
N PRO A 56 -8.33 -8.37 -11.52
CA PRO A 56 -8.51 -9.44 -10.53
C PRO A 56 -8.10 -10.83 -11.03
N VAL A 57 -8.33 -11.13 -12.31
CA VAL A 57 -8.00 -12.44 -12.90
C VAL A 57 -6.49 -12.55 -13.07
N ALA A 58 -5.83 -11.51 -13.58
CA ALA A 58 -4.38 -11.46 -13.74
C ALA A 58 -3.66 -11.62 -12.39
N VAL A 59 -4.13 -10.91 -11.35
CA VAL A 59 -3.59 -10.99 -9.98
C VAL A 59 -3.77 -12.40 -9.42
N PHE A 60 -4.97 -12.97 -9.52
CA PHE A 60 -5.24 -14.31 -9.03
C PHE A 60 -4.38 -15.37 -9.72
N ALA A 61 -4.31 -15.32 -11.05
CA ALA A 61 -3.52 -16.24 -11.85
C ALA A 61 -2.03 -16.17 -11.49
N ARG A 62 -1.49 -14.95 -11.33
CA ARG A 62 -0.10 -14.73 -10.92
C ARG A 62 0.17 -15.24 -9.51
N ALA A 63 -0.68 -14.90 -8.55
CA ALA A 63 -0.53 -15.31 -7.15
C ALA A 63 -0.51 -16.84 -7.03
N ARG A 64 -1.36 -17.53 -7.78
CA ARG A 64 -1.41 -18.99 -7.82
C ARG A 64 -0.18 -19.60 -8.49
N ALA A 65 0.24 -19.07 -9.64
CA ALA A 65 1.37 -19.60 -10.40
C ALA A 65 2.70 -19.50 -9.64
N HIS A 66 2.88 -18.46 -8.82
CA HIS A 66 4.11 -18.23 -8.05
C HIS A 66 4.01 -18.66 -6.58
N GLY A 67 2.93 -19.32 -6.18
CA GLY A 67 2.78 -19.83 -4.81
C GLY A 67 2.68 -18.74 -3.74
N VAL A 68 2.24 -17.53 -4.09
CA VAL A 68 1.97 -16.44 -3.12
C VAL A 68 0.87 -16.86 -2.13
N VAL A 69 -0.06 -17.67 -2.62
CA VAL A 69 -1.02 -18.41 -1.80
C VAL A 69 -0.91 -19.91 -2.11
N THR A 70 -0.88 -20.72 -1.06
CA THR A 70 -0.78 -22.19 -1.16
C THR A 70 -1.91 -22.83 -0.38
N GLY A 71 -2.50 -23.88 -0.95
CA GLY A 71 -3.64 -24.57 -0.34
C GLY A 71 -5.00 -24.03 -0.79
N VAL A 72 -6.02 -24.87 -0.65
CA VAL A 72 -7.38 -24.60 -1.16
C VAL A 72 -8.00 -23.40 -0.46
N ASP A 73 -7.89 -23.33 0.87
CA ASP A 73 -8.53 -22.27 1.65
C ASP A 73 -7.91 -20.89 1.40
N ALA A 74 -6.58 -20.79 1.36
CA ALA A 74 -5.89 -19.54 1.07
C ALA A 74 -6.18 -19.05 -0.35
N THR A 75 -6.25 -19.97 -1.32
CA THR A 75 -6.63 -19.65 -2.70
C THR A 75 -8.06 -19.14 -2.78
N LYS A 76 -9.00 -19.80 -2.09
CA LYS A 76 -10.40 -19.38 -2.02
C LYS A 76 -10.53 -18.01 -1.36
N ALA A 77 -9.84 -17.77 -0.24
CA ALA A 77 -9.84 -16.51 0.48
C ALA A 77 -9.35 -15.35 -0.40
N LEU A 78 -8.26 -15.56 -1.16
CA LEU A 78 -7.76 -14.56 -2.11
C LEU A 78 -8.81 -14.25 -3.20
N GLY A 79 -9.43 -15.29 -3.78
CA GLY A 79 -10.47 -15.10 -4.80
C GLY A 79 -11.68 -14.31 -4.29
N MET A 80 -12.15 -14.62 -3.08
CA MET A 80 -13.25 -13.88 -2.44
C MET A 80 -12.85 -12.43 -2.16
N LYS A 81 -11.68 -12.20 -1.56
CA LYS A 81 -11.18 -10.85 -1.28
C LYS A 81 -11.05 -10.01 -2.55
N LEU A 82 -10.53 -10.58 -3.64
CA LEU A 82 -10.43 -9.89 -4.94
C LEU A 82 -11.81 -9.48 -5.48
N GLY A 83 -12.81 -10.37 -5.39
CA GLY A 83 -14.19 -10.05 -5.76
C GLY A 83 -14.78 -8.91 -4.92
N ASP A 84 -14.56 -8.97 -3.60
CA ASP A 84 -15.08 -7.98 -2.66
C ASP A 84 -14.47 -6.59 -2.89
N VAL A 85 -13.13 -6.46 -2.96
CA VAL A 85 -12.48 -5.16 -3.15
C VAL A 85 -12.74 -4.58 -4.54
N TYR A 86 -12.76 -5.41 -5.59
CA TYR A 86 -13.06 -4.98 -6.96
C TYR A 86 -14.50 -4.49 -7.11
N GLY A 87 -15.46 -5.16 -6.44
CA GLY A 87 -16.88 -4.83 -6.51
C GLY A 87 -17.35 -3.73 -5.55
N SER A 88 -16.60 -3.46 -4.47
CA SER A 88 -17.02 -2.52 -3.42
C SER A 88 -16.40 -1.13 -3.52
N VAL A 89 -15.42 -0.92 -4.41
CA VAL A 89 -14.82 0.41 -4.62
C VAL A 89 -15.85 1.39 -5.21
N PRO A 90 -16.16 2.51 -4.53
CA PRO A 90 -17.21 3.42 -5.01
C PRO A 90 -16.85 4.14 -6.31
N THR A 91 -15.59 4.59 -6.44
CA THR A 91 -15.11 5.33 -7.60
C THR A 91 -13.63 5.08 -7.80
N PRO A 92 -13.22 4.16 -8.70
CA PRO A 92 -11.81 3.85 -8.93
C PRO A 92 -10.93 5.05 -9.29
N ALA A 93 -11.50 6.06 -9.96
CA ALA A 93 -10.79 7.30 -10.29
C ALA A 93 -10.32 8.09 -9.05
N SER A 94 -10.94 7.87 -7.89
CA SER A 94 -10.60 8.50 -6.61
C SER A 94 -9.44 7.82 -5.88
N TRP A 95 -8.67 6.95 -6.55
CA TRP A 95 -7.57 6.19 -5.94
C TRP A 95 -6.57 7.02 -5.14
N ARG A 96 -6.28 8.25 -5.58
CA ARG A 96 -5.34 9.12 -4.88
C ARG A 96 -5.86 9.50 -3.51
N TYR A 97 -7.16 9.76 -3.40
CA TYR A 97 -7.81 10.04 -2.12
C TYR A 97 -7.72 8.83 -1.18
N TYR A 98 -8.05 7.62 -1.67
CA TYR A 98 -7.94 6.40 -0.87
C TYR A 98 -6.48 6.12 -0.46
N GLY A 99 -5.54 6.28 -1.38
CA GLY A 99 -4.11 6.06 -1.11
C GLY A 99 -3.55 7.03 -0.07
N LEU A 100 -3.95 8.30 -0.08
CA LEU A 100 -3.58 9.25 0.97
C LEU A 100 -4.14 8.84 2.34
N ALA A 101 -5.38 8.33 2.39
CA ALA A 101 -5.96 7.83 3.63
C ALA A 101 -5.24 6.58 4.16
N VAL A 102 -4.79 5.68 3.27
CA VAL A 102 -3.95 4.53 3.64
C VAL A 102 -2.62 5.00 4.25
N ILE A 103 -1.95 5.97 3.61
CA ILE A 103 -0.69 6.53 4.13
C ILE A 103 -0.88 7.21 5.48
N ASP A 104 -1.97 7.97 5.65
CA ASP A 104 -2.27 8.65 6.92
C ASP A 104 -2.43 7.63 8.06
N GLU A 105 -3.05 6.47 7.80
CA GLU A 105 -3.19 5.39 8.78
C GLU A 105 -1.87 4.64 9.00
N ALA A 106 -1.13 4.33 7.93
CA ALA A 106 0.20 3.73 8.02
C ALA A 106 1.15 4.59 8.87
N LEU A 107 1.06 5.92 8.76
CA LEU A 107 1.86 6.86 9.54
C LEU A 107 1.52 6.76 11.04
N ARG A 108 0.24 6.69 11.40
CA ARG A 108 -0.19 6.48 12.80
C ARG A 108 0.37 5.17 13.34
N ARG A 109 0.19 4.06 12.60
CA ARG A 109 0.70 2.74 13.00
C ARG A 109 2.23 2.76 13.15
N ARG A 110 2.95 3.46 12.26
CA ARG A 110 4.42 3.56 12.34
C ARG A 110 4.88 4.39 13.53
N CYS A 111 4.20 5.47 13.87
CA CYS A 111 4.49 6.26 15.06
C CYS A 111 4.28 5.45 16.35
N ILE A 112 3.20 4.67 16.43
CA ILE A 112 2.96 3.75 17.57
C ILE A 112 4.08 2.72 17.67
N ALA A 113 4.42 2.06 16.56
CA ALA A 113 5.48 1.05 16.53
C ALA A 113 6.86 1.62 16.88
N MET A 114 7.16 2.84 16.44
CA MET A 114 8.36 3.58 16.85
C MET A 114 8.39 3.80 18.36
N GLY A 115 7.28 4.30 18.93
CA GLY A 115 7.17 4.52 20.38
C GLY A 115 7.44 3.24 21.18
N THR A 116 6.85 2.12 20.78
CA THR A 116 7.10 0.81 21.41
C THR A 116 8.56 0.40 21.33
N ARG A 117 9.21 0.54 20.17
CA ARG A 117 10.63 0.15 20.01
C ARG A 117 11.59 1.04 20.80
N VAL A 118 11.32 2.35 20.84
CA VAL A 118 12.12 3.30 21.65
C VAL A 118 11.96 3.00 23.13
N MET A 119 10.74 2.72 23.59
CA MET A 119 10.48 2.31 24.99
C MET A 119 11.26 1.04 25.34
N GLN A 120 11.17 0.01 24.50
CA GLN A 120 11.92 -1.25 24.69
C GLN A 120 13.43 -1.04 24.74
N ALA A 121 13.97 -0.17 23.86
CA ALA A 121 15.39 0.16 23.87
C ALA A 121 15.80 0.92 25.13
N ALA A 122 14.96 1.83 25.63
CA ALA A 122 15.25 2.60 26.84
C ALA A 122 15.29 1.73 28.11
N GLU A 123 14.56 0.62 28.15
CA GLU A 123 14.54 -0.31 29.28
C GLU A 123 15.79 -1.20 29.36
N GLY A 124 16.41 -1.55 28.23
CA GLY A 124 17.39 -2.63 28.17
C GLY A 124 18.68 -2.35 27.42
N CYS A 125 18.79 -1.22 26.71
CA CYS A 125 19.95 -0.92 25.88
C CYS A 125 20.83 0.21 26.46
N PRO A 126 22.14 0.19 26.15
CA PRO A 126 23.01 1.35 26.33
C PRO A 126 22.49 2.61 25.61
N LEU A 127 22.89 3.79 26.09
CA LEU A 127 22.36 5.08 25.60
C LEU A 127 22.71 5.34 24.12
N ASP A 128 23.89 4.95 23.66
CA ASP A 128 24.30 5.04 22.25
C ASP A 128 23.37 4.21 21.34
N VAL A 129 23.05 2.97 21.73
CA VAL A 129 22.10 2.12 21.01
C VAL A 129 20.69 2.72 20.99
N LEU A 130 20.25 3.32 22.11
CA LEU A 130 18.95 4.00 22.16
C LEU A 130 18.86 5.16 21.15
N ILE A 131 19.93 5.96 21.04
CA ILE A 131 20.00 7.06 20.07
C ILE A 131 19.97 6.53 18.64
N ASP A 132 20.72 5.46 18.34
CA ASP A 132 20.70 4.81 17.02
C ASP A 132 19.30 4.31 16.63
N VAL A 133 18.58 3.69 17.57
CA VAL A 133 17.20 3.22 17.37
C VAL A 133 16.27 4.40 17.10
N LEU A 134 16.36 5.47 17.89
CA LEU A 134 15.55 6.67 17.71
C LEU A 134 15.76 7.29 16.33
N ASP A 135 17.02 7.46 15.91
CA ASP A 135 17.37 8.03 14.61
C ASP A 135 16.92 7.16 13.44
N ALA A 136 17.03 5.83 13.58
CA ALA A 136 16.53 4.90 12.57
C ALA A 136 15.00 5.01 12.42
N GLU A 137 14.26 5.03 13.52
CA GLU A 137 12.81 5.12 13.48
C GLU A 137 12.29 6.46 12.97
N CYS A 138 12.89 7.57 13.42
CA CYS A 138 12.55 8.91 12.92
C CYS A 138 12.75 9.01 11.41
N ARG A 139 13.82 8.40 10.85
CA ARG A 139 14.03 8.36 9.39
C ARG A 139 12.92 7.61 8.67
N VAL A 140 12.43 6.50 9.21
CA VAL A 140 11.33 5.74 8.59
C VAL A 140 10.04 6.55 8.58
N VAL A 141 9.66 7.15 9.72
CA VAL A 141 8.46 7.99 9.83
C VAL A 141 8.53 9.19 8.88
N ARG A 142 9.68 9.88 8.82
CA ARG A 142 9.88 11.03 7.92
C ARG A 142 9.71 10.65 6.45
N ARG A 143 10.30 9.53 6.00
CA ARG A 143 10.14 9.07 4.60
C ARG A 143 8.68 8.86 4.21
N LEU A 144 7.87 8.29 5.10
CA LEU A 144 6.45 8.08 4.87
C LEU A 144 5.68 9.42 4.80
N HIS A 145 6.00 10.35 5.71
CA HIS A 145 5.44 11.69 5.71
C HIS A 145 5.82 12.50 4.46
N ASP A 146 7.06 12.41 4.00
CA ASP A 146 7.53 13.10 2.80
C ASP A 146 6.80 12.58 1.55
N ARG A 147 6.58 11.26 1.46
CA ARG A 147 5.76 10.65 0.40
C ARG A 147 4.32 11.18 0.44
N ARG A 148 3.75 11.34 1.64
CA ARG A 148 2.43 11.92 1.83
C ARG A 148 2.33 13.37 1.34
N LEU A 149 3.34 14.19 1.63
CA LEU A 149 3.38 15.60 1.19
C LEU A 149 3.54 15.73 -0.32
N ALA A 150 4.45 14.94 -0.91
CA ALA A 150 4.65 14.89 -2.36
C ALA A 150 3.34 14.52 -3.09
N ALA A 151 2.55 13.63 -2.49
CA ALA A 151 1.28 13.19 -3.05
C ALA A 151 0.09 14.12 -2.77
N ALA A 152 0.12 14.94 -1.72
CA ALA A 152 -0.90 15.96 -1.49
C ALA A 152 -0.83 17.11 -2.50
N THR A 153 0.35 17.37 -3.06
CA THR A 153 0.53 18.46 -4.01
C THR A 153 -0.13 18.09 -5.34
N PRO A 154 -1.17 18.80 -5.81
CA PRO A 154 -1.79 18.50 -7.10
C PRO A 154 -0.80 18.79 -8.23
N PRO A 155 -0.77 17.98 -9.30
CA PRO A 155 0.04 18.28 -10.48
C PRO A 155 -0.41 19.63 -11.05
N ARG A 156 0.53 20.56 -11.23
CA ARG A 156 0.25 21.84 -11.88
C ARG A 156 -0.18 21.55 -13.32
N LEU A 157 -1.46 21.77 -13.62
CA LEU A 157 -1.98 21.72 -14.99
C LEU A 157 -1.19 22.75 -15.82
N LYS A 158 -0.34 22.28 -16.73
CA LYS A 158 0.16 23.14 -17.80
C LYS A 158 -1.03 23.42 -18.71
N ALA A 159 -1.50 24.66 -18.73
CA ALA A 159 -2.49 25.09 -19.71
C ALA A 159 -1.90 24.85 -21.10
N VAL A 160 -2.45 23.88 -21.83
CA VAL A 160 -2.17 23.72 -23.26
C VAL A 160 -3.01 24.81 -23.94
N GLY A 161 -2.34 25.91 -24.32
CA GLY A 161 -2.95 26.97 -25.11
C GLY A 161 -3.40 26.42 -26.46
N ALA A 162 -4.64 26.77 -26.82
CA ALA A 162 -5.26 26.49 -28.12
C ALA A 162 -4.64 27.33 -29.25
#